data_AF-A0A940U103-F1
#
_entry.id   AF-A0A940U103-F1
#
_cell.length_a   1.000
_cell.length_b   1.000
_cell.length_c   1.000
_cell.angle_alpha   90.00
_cell.angle_beta   90.00
_cell.angle_gamma   90.00
#
_symmetry.space_group_name_H-M   'P 1'
#
loop_
_entity.id
_entity.type
_entity.pdbx_description
1 polymer ?
#
loop_
_entity_poly.entity_id
_entity_poly.type
_entity_poly.pdbx_seq_one_letter_code
_entity_poly.pdbx_strand_id
1 'polypeptide(L)'
;PDEVVKRLTGEDLPGVRFRPLYFQPTFQKYQGELCGGAQIHVTDRNRFLPVLTGVAVIRTMYHLYPESFFWKQPPYEYEEEKLPIDILAGTDELRSQIEQGCSLEEIAKSWQKKLDPFREVRKPYLLY
;
A
#
# COMPACT_ATOMS: atom_id res chain seq x y z
N PRO A 1 1.47 9.16 -14.95
CA PRO A 1 0.64 9.64 -13.82
C PRO A 1 -0.85 9.41 -14.03
N ASP A 2 -1.40 9.82 -15.18
CA ASP A 2 -2.83 9.67 -15.47
C ASP A 2 -3.29 8.21 -15.46
N GLU A 3 -2.51 7.28 -16.03
CA GLU A 3 -2.87 5.85 -16.00
C GLU A 3 -2.87 5.28 -14.57
N VAL A 4 -1.90 5.67 -13.73
CA VAL A 4 -1.86 5.29 -12.31
C VAL A 4 -3.11 5.80 -11.57
N VAL A 5 -3.46 7.08 -11.77
CA VAL A 5 -4.64 7.69 -11.16
C VAL A 5 -5.92 7.04 -11.66
N LYS A 6 -6.02 6.76 -12.96
CA LYS A 6 -7.16 6.07 -13.56
C LYS A 6 -7.34 4.68 -12.94
N ARG A 7 -6.26 3.90 -12.83
CA ARG A 7 -6.31 2.56 -12.22
C ARG A 7 -6.72 2.62 -10.76
N LEU A 8 -6.14 3.52 -9.97
CA LEU A 8 -6.47 3.70 -8.54
C LEU A 8 -7.89 4.21 -8.32
N THR A 9 -8.37 5.11 -9.18
CA THR A 9 -9.75 5.62 -9.11
C THR A 9 -10.76 4.51 -9.39
N GLY A 10 -10.43 3.58 -10.31
CA GLY A 10 -11.28 2.43 -10.63
C GLY A 10 -11.33 1.34 -9.55
N GLU A 11 -10.58 1.47 -8.44
CA GLU A 11 -10.70 0.58 -7.27
C GLU A 11 -11.79 1.05 -6.28
N ASP A 12 -12.45 2.19 -6.54
CA ASP A 12 -13.59 2.71 -5.77
C ASP A 12 -13.37 2.78 -4.23
N LEU A 13 -12.13 3.05 -3.82
CA LEU A 13 -11.74 3.13 -2.42
C LEU A 13 -12.50 4.26 -1.67
N PRO A 14 -13.06 3.97 -0.49
CA PRO A 14 -13.85 4.96 0.24
C PRO A 14 -12.98 6.06 0.86
N GLY A 15 -13.51 7.29 0.87
CA GLY A 15 -12.90 8.42 1.59
C GLY A 15 -11.60 8.95 0.98
N VAL A 16 -11.28 8.62 -0.28
CA VAL A 16 -10.06 9.05 -0.97
C VAL A 16 -10.34 9.49 -2.41
N ARG A 17 -9.55 10.43 -2.91
CA ARG A 17 -9.41 10.77 -4.33
C ARG A 17 -7.94 10.83 -4.70
N PHE A 18 -7.61 10.46 -5.93
CA PHE A 18 -6.25 10.53 -6.46
C PHE A 18 -6.16 11.67 -7.47
N ARG A 19 -5.10 12.49 -7.37
CA ARG A 19 -4.83 13.57 -8.33
C ARG A 19 -3.47 13.32 -8.99
N PRO A 20 -3.35 13.41 -10.33
CA PRO A 20 -2.04 13.30 -10.97
C PRO A 20 -1.16 14.46 -10.49
N LEU A 21 0.09 14.15 -10.16
CA LEU A 21 1.06 15.13 -9.69
C LEU A 21 2.42 14.85 -10.32
N TYR A 22 3.11 15.93 -10.66
CA TYR A 22 4.54 15.93 -10.92
C TYR A 22 5.22 16.80 -9.86
N PHE A 23 6.34 16.33 -9.32
CA PHE A 23 7.12 17.07 -8.35
C PHE A 23 8.59 16.68 -8.44
N GLN A 24 9.48 17.57 -7.98
CA GLN A 24 10.91 17.33 -7.92
C GLN A 24 11.33 17.25 -6.45
N PRO A 25 11.74 16.07 -5.94
CA PRO A 25 12.18 15.93 -4.56
C PRO A 25 13.40 16.81 -4.25
N THR A 26 13.40 17.44 -3.08
CA THR A 26 14.51 18.32 -2.64
C THR A 26 15.59 17.56 -1.85
N PHE A 27 15.30 16.33 -1.41
CA PHE A 27 16.22 15.46 -0.66
C PHE A 27 15.87 13.97 -0.84
N GLN A 28 16.77 13.08 -0.42
CA GLN A 28 16.62 11.61 -0.43
C GLN A 28 16.38 11.02 -1.84
N LYS A 29 15.43 10.09 -1.98
CA LYS A 29 15.23 9.29 -3.18
C LYS A 29 14.85 10.20 -4.34
N TYR A 30 15.49 9.99 -5.49
CA TYR A 30 15.23 10.74 -6.72
C TYR A 30 15.40 12.26 -6.56
N GLN A 31 16.32 12.70 -5.68
CA GLN A 31 16.61 14.12 -5.47
C GLN A 31 16.97 14.81 -6.79
N GLY A 32 16.26 15.89 -7.11
CA GLY A 32 16.48 16.66 -8.33
C GLY A 32 15.85 16.07 -9.59
N GLU A 33 15.25 14.88 -9.51
CA GLU A 33 14.57 14.24 -10.64
C GLU A 33 13.08 14.61 -10.68
N LEU A 34 12.54 14.78 -11.88
CA LEU A 34 11.10 14.99 -12.05
C LEU A 34 10.36 13.66 -11.83
N CYS A 35 9.67 13.54 -10.69
CA CYS A 35 8.85 12.38 -10.36
C CYS A 35 7.39 12.63 -10.74
N GLY A 36 6.75 11.64 -11.36
CA GLY A 36 5.32 11.62 -11.63
C GLY A 36 4.60 10.58 -10.78
N GLY A 37 3.41 10.89 -10.28
CA GLY A 37 2.63 9.95 -9.47
C GLY A 37 1.20 10.38 -9.21
N ALA A 38 0.62 9.79 -8.17
CA ALA A 38 -0.72 10.10 -7.68
C ALA A 38 -0.64 10.71 -6.28
N GLN A 39 -1.13 11.93 -6.13
CA GLN A 39 -1.35 12.52 -4.81
C GLN A 39 -2.63 11.95 -4.20
N ILE A 40 -2.52 11.48 -2.96
CA ILE A 40 -3.63 10.97 -2.16
C ILE A 40 -4.31 12.14 -1.46
N HIS A 41 -5.57 12.40 -1.78
CA HIS A 41 -6.42 13.34 -1.06
C HIS A 41 -7.46 12.58 -0.24
N VAL A 42 -7.34 12.61 1.08
CA VAL A 42 -8.37 12.08 1.98
C VAL A 42 -9.57 13.03 1.97
N THR A 43 -10.72 12.54 1.51
CA THR A 43 -11.97 13.31 1.41
C THR A 43 -12.92 13.05 2.58
N ASP A 44 -12.82 11.88 3.21
CA ASP A 44 -13.56 11.53 4.42
C ASP A 44 -12.69 10.64 5.31
N ARG A 45 -12.25 11.19 6.44
CA ARG A 45 -11.36 10.50 7.39
C ARG A 45 -12.00 9.26 8.01
N ASN A 46 -13.31 9.25 8.24
CA ASN A 46 -13.98 8.14 8.91
C ASN A 46 -14.23 6.96 7.98
N ARG A 47 -14.24 7.22 6.67
CA ARG A 47 -14.40 6.19 5.62
C ARG A 47 -13.07 5.75 5.01
N PHE A 48 -12.01 6.54 5.16
CA PHE A 48 -10.71 6.27 4.57
C PHE A 48 -10.09 4.97 5.12
N LEU A 49 -9.67 4.09 4.20
CA LEU A 49 -8.98 2.84 4.53
C LEU A 49 -7.48 2.97 4.20
N PRO A 50 -6.65 3.51 5.12
CA PRO A 50 -5.26 3.88 4.81
C PRO A 50 -4.40 2.69 4.38
N VAL A 51 -4.49 1.56 5.10
CA VAL A 51 -3.69 0.35 4.80
C VAL A 51 -4.10 -0.22 3.44
N LEU A 52 -5.40 -0.39 3.19
CA LEU A 52 -5.90 -0.90 1.91
C LEU A 52 -5.55 0.04 0.75
N THR A 53 -5.58 1.36 0.97
CA THR A 53 -5.13 2.35 -0.02
C THR A 53 -3.65 2.19 -0.35
N GLY A 54 -2.79 1.98 0.65
CA GLY A 54 -1.36 1.71 0.43
C GLY A 54 -1.13 0.43 -0.39
N VAL A 55 -1.88 -0.63 -0.09
CA VAL A 55 -1.86 -1.88 -0.87
C VAL A 55 -2.32 -1.64 -2.30
N ALA A 56 -3.37 -0.86 -2.52
CA ALA A 56 -3.84 -0.50 -3.85
C ALA A 56 -2.78 0.23 -4.68
N VAL A 57 -2.02 1.14 -4.05
CA VAL A 57 -0.89 1.83 -4.70
C VAL A 57 0.20 0.82 -5.09
N ILE A 58 0.65 -0.02 -4.17
CA ILE A 58 1.72 -1.00 -4.44
C ILE A 58 1.28 -1.96 -5.56
N ARG A 59 0.09 -2.55 -5.45
CA ARG A 59 -0.49 -3.46 -6.45
C ARG A 59 -0.63 -2.78 -7.82
N THR A 60 -1.11 -1.54 -7.85
CA THR A 60 -1.23 -0.78 -9.10
C THR A 60 0.13 -0.57 -9.76
N MET A 61 1.14 -0.18 -8.98
CA MET A 61 2.49 0.03 -9.52
C MET A 61 3.11 -1.29 -10.00
N TYR A 62 2.93 -2.38 -9.26
CA TYR A 62 3.39 -3.72 -9.64
C TYR A 62 2.81 -4.17 -10.99
N HIS A 63 1.50 -3.98 -11.20
CA HIS A 63 0.85 -4.41 -12.45
C HIS A 63 1.05 -3.46 -13.64
N LEU A 64 1.17 -2.15 -13.42
CA LEU A 64 1.36 -1.19 -14.51
C LEU A 64 2.80 -1.15 -15.02
N TYR A 65 3.77 -1.47 -14.18
CA TYR A 65 5.19 -1.35 -14.50
C TYR A 65 5.99 -2.61 -14.14
N PRO A 66 5.60 -3.81 -14.62
CA PRO A 66 6.21 -5.08 -14.20
C PRO A 66 7.72 -5.15 -14.48
N GLU A 67 8.19 -4.54 -15.58
CA GLU A 67 9.61 -4.51 -15.95
C GLU A 67 10.44 -3.50 -15.14
N SER A 68 9.80 -2.59 -14.42
CA SER A 68 10.47 -1.51 -13.66
C SER A 68 10.15 -1.53 -12.17
N PHE A 69 9.25 -2.41 -11.74
CA PHE A 69 8.91 -2.59 -10.34
C PHE A 69 9.86 -3.60 -9.70
N PHE A 70 10.49 -3.20 -8.61
CA PHE A 70 11.36 -4.08 -7.84
C PHE A 70 11.01 -3.98 -6.36
N TRP A 71 10.81 -5.13 -5.71
CA TRP A 71 10.84 -5.16 -4.25
C TRP A 71 12.23 -4.75 -3.79
N LYS A 72 12.29 -3.84 -2.81
CA LYS A 72 13.56 -3.48 -2.17
C LYS A 72 14.21 -4.76 -1.65
N GLN A 73 15.45 -5.01 -2.01
CA GLN A 73 16.21 -6.14 -1.47
C GLN A 73 16.75 -5.80 -0.07
N PRO A 74 16.99 -6.81 0.80
CA PRO A 74 17.73 -6.59 2.03
C PRO A 74 19.13 -5.99 1.77
N PRO A 75 19.76 -5.36 2.78
CA PRO A 75 19.28 -5.23 4.16
C PRO A 75 18.26 -4.09 4.35
N TYR A 76 17.52 -4.14 5.45
CA TYR A 76 16.63 -3.07 5.91
C TYR A 76 16.63 -2.96 7.43
N GLU A 77 17.03 -1.79 7.93
CA GLU A 77 17.26 -1.54 9.36
C GLU A 77 18.24 -2.58 9.96
N TYR A 78 17.77 -3.45 10.85
CA TYR A 78 18.56 -4.48 11.54
C TYR A 78 18.29 -5.90 11.00
N GLU A 79 17.62 -6.03 9.86
CA GLU A 79 17.30 -7.31 9.22
C GLU A 79 18.06 -7.45 7.90
N GLU A 80 18.72 -8.60 7.74
CA GLU A 80 19.69 -8.87 6.66
C GLU A 80 19.16 -9.89 5.64
N GLU A 81 18.13 -10.66 5.97
CA GLU A 81 17.66 -11.77 5.12
C GLU A 81 16.30 -11.48 4.51
N LYS A 82 15.37 -10.92 5.28
CA LYS A 82 13.98 -10.77 4.83
C LYS A 82 13.80 -9.56 3.92
N LEU A 83 12.88 -9.69 2.96
CA LEU A 83 12.45 -8.55 2.17
C LEU A 83 11.79 -7.49 3.07
N PRO A 84 12.09 -6.20 2.90
CA PRO A 84 11.54 -5.12 3.72
C PRO A 84 10.01 -5.08 3.72
N ILE A 85 9.38 -5.41 2.59
CA ILE A 85 7.92 -5.48 2.51
C ILE A 85 7.34 -6.56 3.42
N ASP A 86 8.02 -7.71 3.53
CA ASP A 86 7.57 -8.84 4.36
C ASP A 86 7.75 -8.52 5.84
N ILE A 87 8.79 -7.75 6.20
CA ILE A 87 9.00 -7.21 7.56
C ILE A 87 7.88 -6.23 7.92
N LEU A 88 7.65 -5.22 7.06
CA LEU A 88 6.66 -4.16 7.30
C LEU A 88 5.22 -4.69 7.35
N ALA A 89 4.92 -5.71 6.55
CA ALA A 89 3.63 -6.39 6.58
C ALA A 89 3.51 -7.42 7.71
N GLY A 90 4.62 -7.83 8.32
CA GLY A 90 4.69 -8.90 9.32
C GLY A 90 4.45 -10.30 8.75
N THR A 91 4.49 -10.46 7.42
CA THR A 91 4.30 -11.70 6.67
C THR A 91 4.63 -11.48 5.19
N ASP A 92 5.01 -12.54 4.49
CA ASP A 92 5.16 -12.62 3.04
C ASP A 92 3.82 -12.76 2.28
N GLU A 93 2.71 -13.01 2.98
CA GLU A 93 1.39 -13.26 2.40
C GLU A 93 0.92 -12.08 1.53
N LEU A 94 1.11 -10.84 2.00
CA LEU A 94 0.71 -9.65 1.25
C LEU A 94 1.47 -9.53 -0.08
N ARG A 95 2.79 -9.69 -0.05
CA ARG A 95 3.62 -9.65 -1.25
C ARG A 95 3.19 -10.74 -2.23
N SER A 96 3.02 -11.96 -1.73
CA SER A 96 2.61 -13.11 -2.52
C SER A 96 1.23 -12.91 -3.17
N GLN A 97 0.26 -12.34 -2.44
CA GLN A 97 -1.07 -12.03 -2.99
C GLN A 97 -1.01 -10.97 -4.09
N ILE A 98 -0.15 -9.94 -3.95
CA ILE A 98 0.07 -8.93 -5.00
C ILE A 98 0.68 -9.57 -6.25
N GLU A 99 1.71 -10.41 -6.08
CA GLU A 99 2.38 -11.12 -7.17
C GLU A 99 1.42 -12.09 -7.89
N GLN A 100 0.49 -12.71 -7.16
CA GLN A 100 -0.54 -13.60 -7.70
C GLN A 100 -1.72 -12.85 -8.35
N GLY A 101 -1.76 -11.52 -8.27
CA GLY A 101 -2.81 -10.70 -8.85
C GLY A 101 -4.15 -10.78 -8.11
N CYS A 102 -4.14 -11.08 -6.81
CA CYS A 102 -5.35 -11.04 -5.99
C CYS A 102 -5.99 -9.64 -6.01
N SER A 103 -7.32 -9.62 -5.96
CA SER A 103 -8.11 -8.39 -5.80
C SER A 103 -7.91 -7.76 -4.41
N LEU A 104 -8.22 -6.47 -4.29
CA LEU A 104 -8.13 -5.77 -3.00
C LEU A 104 -9.12 -6.36 -1.99
N GLU A 105 -10.27 -6.82 -2.45
CA GLU A 105 -11.29 -7.49 -1.66
C GLU A 105 -10.77 -8.81 -1.09
N GLU A 106 -10.10 -9.63 -1.91
CA GLU A 106 -9.50 -10.90 -1.46
C GLU A 106 -8.41 -10.65 -0.42
N ILE A 107 -7.51 -9.69 -0.68
CA ILE A 107 -6.46 -9.31 0.25
C ILE A 107 -7.07 -8.83 1.57
N ALA A 108 -8.02 -7.89 1.53
CA ALA A 108 -8.67 -7.36 2.72
C ALA A 108 -9.44 -8.44 3.51
N LYS A 109 -10.04 -9.41 2.82
CA LYS A 109 -10.75 -10.53 3.42
C LYS A 109 -9.79 -11.48 4.14
N SER A 110 -8.58 -11.71 3.60
CA SER A 110 -7.57 -12.57 4.24
C SER A 110 -7.19 -12.08 5.63
N TRP A 111 -7.21 -10.76 5.85
CA TRP A 111 -6.88 -10.14 7.15
C TRP A 111 -7.92 -10.41 8.23
N GLN A 112 -9.19 -10.62 7.87
CA GLN A 112 -10.28 -10.76 8.86
C GLN A 112 -10.03 -11.93 9.82
N LYS A 113 -9.43 -13.03 9.33
CA LYS A 113 -9.10 -14.21 10.14
C LYS A 113 -8.23 -13.88 11.37
N LYS A 114 -7.31 -12.92 11.25
CA LYS A 114 -6.45 -12.46 12.36
C LYS A 114 -7.05 -11.26 13.10
N LEU A 115 -7.78 -10.39 12.40
CA LEU A 115 -8.41 -9.21 12.98
C LEU A 115 -9.58 -9.56 13.93
N ASP A 116 -10.39 -10.56 13.61
CA ASP A 116 -11.57 -10.91 14.42
C ASP A 116 -11.17 -11.39 15.83
N PRO A 117 -10.23 -12.34 16.00
CA PRO A 117 -9.72 -12.69 17.33
C PRO A 117 -9.05 -11.50 18.02
N PHE A 118 -8.30 -10.67 17.29
CA PHE A 118 -7.62 -9.52 17.88
C PHE A 118 -8.60 -8.45 18.39
N ARG A 119 -9.75 -8.29 17.73
CA ARG A 119 -10.85 -7.42 18.21
C ARG A 119 -11.36 -7.87 19.57
N GLU A 120 -11.39 -9.17 19.86
CA GLU A 120 -11.75 -9.69 21.18
C GLU A 120 -10.61 -9.49 22.19
N VAL A 121 -9.37 -9.80 21.80
CA VAL A 121 -8.18 -9.62 22.66
C VAL A 121 -8.03 -8.17 23.12
N ARG A 122 -8.30 -7.19 22.25
CA ARG A 122 -8.13 -5.77 22.61
C ARG A 122 -9.23 -5.23 23.55
N LYS A 123 -10.44 -5.82 23.59
CA LYS A 123 -11.59 -5.30 24.35
C LYS A 123 -11.28 -4.91 25.80
N PRO A 124 -10.65 -5.78 26.63
CA PRO A 124 -10.36 -5.43 28.03
C PRO A 124 -9.32 -4.31 28.20
N TYR A 125 -8.61 -3.94 27.14
CA TYR A 125 -7.56 -2.92 27.15
C TYR A 125 -7.98 -1.61 26.49
N LEU A 126 -9.23 -1.49 26.00
CA LEU A 126 -9.73 -0.24 25.42
C LEU A 126 -10.07 0.78 26.52
N LEU A 127 -9.48 1.97 26.42
CA LEU A 127 -9.81 3.12 27.28
C LEU A 127 -10.79 4.09 26.59
N TYR A 128 -11.02 3.92 25.28
CA TYR A 128 -11.92 4.70 24.43
C TYR A 128 -12.40 3.85 23.25
#